data_AF-A0A1Z4N6I7-F1
#
_entry.id   AF-A0A1Z4N6I7-F1
#
_cell.length_a   1.000
_cell.length_b   1.000
_cell.length_c   1.000
_cell.angle_alpha   90.00
_cell.angle_beta   90.00
_cell.angle_gamma   90.00
#
_symmetry.space_group_name_H-M   'P 1'
#
loop_
_entity.id
_entity.type
_entity.pdbx_description
1 polymer ?
#
loop_
_entity_poly.entity_id
_entity_poly.type
_entity_poly.pdbx_seq_one_letter_code
_entity_poly.pdbx_strand_id
1 'polypeptide(L)'
;MEIIGSNFHCNLSEIHLNQLDPKNYKEQEEAFTAGALSVASLLNHKFLEPRYQKSRELDPIVGVSFTGLFDFFVHAFGVDWLRWWEAGRPATEQGLAFKRQEAEYLSYWKDIVHRAVWDYCDRHHLKRPNRCTTVQPSGTKALLTGASSGWHPPKAQRFIRRITFRKNDPVALACIDYGYNVIPSQSDKDENGHLLNDPFDPRVSEWLVEIPVAVPWADLPGADQIDVSKFSVLAQLDFVMQVQKHYVTHNTSATLELRSEEVEPLGQRIYEAIQNDEGYISAALLARFDDLQSFPRLPFEPIDKSTYEQLNQEVKARRITDDFCAVLSRYDLGELSEAGPSGCDSDKCMFPEQQPTS
;
A
#
# COMPACT_ATOMS: atom_id res chain seq x y z
N MET A 1 9.87 10.45 -21.91
CA MET A 1 11.33 10.20 -21.87
C MET A 1 11.57 9.14 -20.81
N GLU A 2 12.27 8.05 -21.13
CA GLU A 2 12.58 6.98 -20.17
C GLU A 2 13.94 7.23 -19.48
N ILE A 3 14.21 6.53 -18.37
CA ILE A 3 15.52 6.53 -17.72
C ILE A 3 16.35 5.41 -18.35
N ILE A 4 17.34 5.76 -19.17
CA ILE A 4 18.16 4.81 -19.94
C ILE A 4 19.61 4.70 -19.44
N GLY A 5 19.92 5.24 -18.27
CA GLY A 5 21.27 5.18 -17.67
C GLY A 5 21.34 4.34 -16.40
N SER A 6 22.50 4.33 -15.76
CA SER A 6 22.79 3.49 -14.59
C SER A 6 23.18 4.31 -13.35
N ASN A 7 23.13 3.68 -12.18
CA ASN A 7 23.55 4.27 -10.90
C ASN A 7 22.74 5.51 -10.46
N PHE A 8 21.52 5.67 -10.98
CA PHE A 8 20.63 6.74 -10.56
C PHE A 8 20.08 6.53 -9.16
N HIS A 9 19.92 7.62 -8.42
CA HIS A 9 19.38 7.65 -7.07
C HIS A 9 18.17 8.57 -7.06
N CYS A 10 17.04 8.06 -6.56
CA CYS A 10 15.81 8.82 -6.45
C CYS A 10 15.63 9.35 -5.02
N ASN A 11 15.26 10.62 -4.89
CA ASN A 11 14.72 11.17 -3.65
C ASN A 11 13.20 11.02 -3.67
N LEU A 12 12.62 10.31 -2.70
CA LEU A 12 11.18 10.06 -2.64
C LEU A 12 10.55 10.75 -1.43
N SER A 13 9.34 11.28 -1.64
CA SER A 13 8.41 11.66 -0.57
C SER A 13 7.06 11.01 -0.83
N GLU A 14 6.19 10.98 0.18
CA GLU A 14 4.86 10.39 0.06
C GLU A 14 3.82 11.25 0.77
N ILE A 15 2.76 11.61 0.06
CA ILE A 15 1.59 12.30 0.61
C ILE A 15 0.54 11.24 0.94
N HIS A 16 0.06 11.23 2.19
CA HIS A 16 -1.00 10.34 2.64
C HIS A 16 -2.35 10.99 2.35
N LEU A 17 -2.92 10.72 1.18
CA LEU A 17 -4.15 11.36 0.71
C LEU A 17 -5.35 11.08 1.62
N ASN A 18 -5.37 9.94 2.30
CA ASN A 18 -6.42 9.57 3.24
C ASN A 18 -6.49 10.50 4.48
N GLN A 19 -5.52 11.39 4.67
CA GLN A 19 -5.49 12.39 5.73
C GLN A 19 -5.92 13.79 5.24
N LEU A 20 -6.17 13.96 3.94
CA LEU A 20 -6.52 15.25 3.35
C LEU A 20 -8.02 15.32 3.05
N ASP A 21 -8.63 16.49 3.24
CA ASP A 21 -10.01 16.72 2.79
C ASP A 21 -10.04 16.90 1.25
N PRO A 22 -10.81 16.09 0.50
CA PRO A 22 -10.95 16.25 -0.95
C PRO A 22 -11.43 17.63 -1.40
N LYS A 23 -12.17 18.34 -0.56
CA LYS A 23 -12.72 19.68 -0.88
C LYS A 23 -11.78 20.82 -0.47
N ASN A 24 -10.73 20.52 0.30
CA ASN A 24 -9.76 21.52 0.76
C ASN A 24 -8.54 21.57 -0.17
N TYR A 25 -8.69 22.26 -1.29
CA TYR A 25 -7.61 22.40 -2.29
C TYR A 25 -6.35 23.10 -1.73
N LYS A 26 -6.50 23.99 -0.75
CA LYS A 26 -5.37 24.67 -0.11
C LYS A 26 -4.51 23.69 0.69
N GLU A 27 -5.14 22.84 1.50
CA GLU A 27 -4.44 21.79 2.25
C GLU A 27 -3.74 20.80 1.31
N GLN A 28 -4.39 20.42 0.21
CA GLN A 28 -3.78 19.59 -0.82
C GLN A 28 -2.54 20.28 -1.44
N GLU A 29 -2.65 21.56 -1.79
CA GLU A 29 -1.52 22.33 -2.31
C GLU A 29 -0.36 22.39 -1.31
N GLU A 30 -0.64 22.66 -0.04
CA GLU A 30 0.36 22.72 1.03
C GLU A 30 1.05 21.36 1.22
N ALA A 31 0.29 20.25 1.24
CA ALA A 31 0.82 18.91 1.39
C ALA A 31 1.73 18.50 0.22
N PHE A 32 1.29 18.71 -1.02
CA PHE A 32 2.10 18.39 -2.20
C PHE A 32 3.30 19.32 -2.35
N THR A 33 3.18 20.59 -1.96
CA THR A 33 4.32 21.52 -1.89
C THR A 33 5.34 21.08 -0.85
N ALA A 34 4.90 20.65 0.34
CA ALA A 34 5.79 20.13 1.37
C ALA A 34 6.54 18.87 0.90
N GLY A 35 5.84 17.93 0.25
CA GLY A 35 6.46 16.75 -0.36
C GLY A 35 7.50 17.13 -1.41
N ALA A 36 7.16 18.06 -2.31
CA ALA A 36 8.07 18.58 -3.33
C ALA A 36 9.33 19.22 -2.74
N LEU A 37 9.19 20.07 -1.71
CA LEU A 37 10.32 20.70 -1.04
C LEU A 37 11.20 19.67 -0.31
N SER A 38 10.60 18.64 0.28
CA SER A 38 11.34 17.55 0.94
C SER A 38 12.31 16.88 -0.05
N VAL A 39 11.82 16.42 -1.21
CA VAL A 39 12.68 15.76 -2.20
C VAL A 39 13.66 16.71 -2.90
N ALA A 40 13.25 17.97 -3.12
CA ALA A 40 14.09 18.97 -3.75
C ALA A 40 15.27 19.38 -2.86
N SER A 41 15.06 19.49 -1.54
CA SER A 41 16.13 19.82 -0.59
C SER A 41 17.26 18.79 -0.59
N LEU A 42 16.93 17.51 -0.79
CA LEU A 42 17.88 16.41 -0.90
C LEU A 42 18.73 16.45 -2.18
N LEU A 43 18.40 17.33 -3.14
CA LEU A 43 19.24 17.57 -4.32
C LEU A 43 20.58 18.24 -3.97
N ASN A 44 20.66 18.93 -2.83
CA ASN A 44 21.89 19.55 -2.34
C ASN A 44 22.95 18.55 -1.87
N HIS A 45 22.54 17.31 -1.57
CA HIS A 45 23.47 16.26 -1.15
C HIS A 45 24.51 15.98 -2.24
N LYS A 46 25.79 15.95 -1.83
CA LYS A 46 26.90 15.55 -2.69
C LYS A 46 27.34 14.13 -2.35
N PHE A 47 27.24 13.23 -3.31
CA PHE A 47 27.70 11.87 -3.13
C PHE A 47 29.24 11.82 -3.08
N LEU A 48 29.78 11.04 -2.15
CA LEU A 48 31.22 10.78 -2.06
C LEU A 48 31.71 9.90 -3.21
N GLU A 49 30.87 8.96 -3.64
CA GLU A 49 31.16 8.02 -4.72
C GLU A 49 30.94 8.70 -6.09
N PRO A 50 32.00 8.86 -6.93
CA PRO A 50 31.93 9.67 -8.15
C PRO A 50 30.87 9.24 -9.15
N ARG A 51 30.58 7.93 -9.30
CA ARG A 51 29.54 7.47 -10.23
C ARG A 51 28.14 7.95 -9.84
N TYR A 52 27.84 8.05 -8.54
CA TYR A 52 26.55 8.53 -8.04
C TYR A 52 26.41 10.04 -8.19
N GLN A 53 27.49 10.77 -7.90
CA GLN A 53 27.52 12.22 -8.11
C GLN A 53 27.33 12.57 -9.59
N LYS A 54 28.04 11.87 -10.49
CA LYS A 54 27.88 12.03 -11.93
C LYS A 54 26.45 11.75 -12.40
N SER A 55 25.81 10.69 -11.91
CA SER A 55 24.41 10.40 -12.25
C SER A 55 23.46 11.50 -11.75
N ARG A 56 23.66 12.03 -10.53
CA ARG A 56 22.88 13.16 -9.97
C ARG A 56 23.02 14.44 -10.80
N GLU A 57 24.22 14.75 -11.29
CA GLU A 57 24.48 15.92 -12.14
C GLU A 57 23.89 15.75 -13.56
N LEU A 58 23.91 14.52 -14.08
CA LEU A 58 23.36 14.19 -15.39
C LEU A 58 21.83 14.25 -15.41
N ASP A 59 21.17 13.64 -14.44
CA ASP A 59 19.70 13.66 -14.30
C ASP A 59 19.34 13.62 -12.80
N PRO A 60 19.06 14.76 -12.17
CA PRO A 60 18.65 14.78 -10.78
C PRO A 60 17.25 14.16 -10.66
N ILE A 61 17.16 13.00 -10.02
CA ILE A 61 15.90 12.27 -9.90
C ILE A 61 15.24 12.58 -8.56
N VAL A 62 14.01 13.09 -8.65
CA VAL A 62 13.09 13.21 -7.52
C VAL A 62 11.76 12.56 -7.88
N GLY A 63 11.03 12.08 -6.87
CA GLY A 63 9.71 11.49 -7.05
C GLY A 63 8.82 11.79 -5.87
N VAL A 64 7.94 12.77 -6.04
CA VAL A 64 6.84 13.00 -5.11
C VAL A 64 5.77 11.94 -5.38
N SER A 65 5.48 11.16 -4.37
CA SER A 65 4.50 10.08 -4.41
C SER A 65 3.29 10.38 -3.55
N PHE A 66 2.27 9.54 -3.67
CA PHE A 66 1.11 9.54 -2.79
C PHE A 66 0.71 8.11 -2.42
N THR A 67 -0.07 7.98 -1.35
CA THR A 67 -0.75 6.76 -0.94
C THR A 67 -2.18 7.08 -0.51
N GLY A 68 -3.08 6.09 -0.51
CA GLY A 68 -4.48 6.27 -0.13
C GLY A 68 -5.35 6.89 -1.22
N LEU A 69 -4.94 6.82 -2.49
CA LEU A 69 -5.69 7.45 -3.59
C LEU A 69 -7.10 6.87 -3.73
N PHE A 70 -7.23 5.55 -3.61
CA PHE A 70 -8.53 4.89 -3.72
C PHE A 70 -9.46 5.41 -2.63
N ASP A 71 -9.00 5.41 -1.38
CA ASP A 71 -9.78 5.91 -0.24
C ASP A 71 -10.16 7.38 -0.41
N PHE A 72 -9.22 8.21 -0.88
CA PHE A 72 -9.45 9.63 -1.14
C PHE A 72 -10.56 9.85 -2.18
N PHE A 73 -10.56 9.09 -3.27
CA PHE A 73 -11.60 9.20 -4.30
C PHE A 73 -12.95 8.65 -3.87
N VAL A 74 -12.99 7.64 -3.00
CA VAL A 74 -14.26 7.24 -2.36
C VAL A 74 -14.86 8.39 -1.55
N HIS A 75 -14.04 9.13 -0.80
CA HIS A 75 -14.52 10.29 -0.04
C HIS A 75 -14.87 11.48 -0.94
N ALA A 76 -14.13 11.67 -2.05
CA ALA A 76 -14.37 12.76 -2.98
C ALA A 76 -15.67 12.57 -3.79
N PHE A 77 -15.94 11.35 -4.24
CA PHE A 77 -16.98 11.04 -5.22
C PHE A 77 -18.14 10.22 -4.65
N GLY A 78 -17.98 9.64 -3.47
CA GLY A 78 -19.00 8.88 -2.77
C GLY A 78 -19.23 7.47 -3.32
N VAL A 79 -20.29 6.82 -2.81
CA VAL A 79 -20.59 5.41 -3.10
C VAL A 79 -20.94 5.15 -4.57
N ASP A 80 -21.42 6.15 -5.31
CA ASP A 80 -21.69 5.96 -6.74
C ASP A 80 -20.42 5.72 -7.56
N TRP A 81 -19.29 6.29 -7.15
CA TRP A 81 -17.98 5.98 -7.73
C TRP A 81 -17.56 4.54 -7.41
N LEU A 82 -17.85 4.04 -6.19
CA LEU A 82 -17.62 2.64 -5.83
C LEU A 82 -18.49 1.67 -6.64
N ARG A 83 -19.77 1.99 -6.84
CA ARG A 83 -20.67 1.17 -7.69
C ARG A 83 -20.18 1.13 -9.14
N TRP A 84 -19.72 2.26 -9.65
CA TRP A 84 -19.12 2.35 -10.98
C TRP A 84 -17.83 1.52 -11.07
N TRP A 85 -17.02 1.48 -10.02
CA TRP A 85 -15.87 0.59 -9.89
C TRP A 85 -16.24 -0.89 -9.88
N GLU A 86 -17.22 -1.28 -9.06
CA GLU A 86 -17.75 -2.64 -8.98
C GLU A 86 -18.27 -3.11 -10.36
N ALA A 87 -18.86 -2.21 -11.13
CA ALA A 87 -19.33 -2.46 -12.49
C ALA A 87 -18.20 -2.52 -13.56
N GLY A 88 -16.92 -2.40 -13.17
CA GLY A 88 -15.78 -2.50 -14.08
C GLY A 88 -15.38 -1.18 -14.75
N ARG A 89 -15.74 -0.03 -14.16
CA ARG A 89 -15.43 1.33 -14.65
C ARG A 89 -15.87 1.60 -16.11
N PRO A 90 -17.11 1.26 -16.52
CA PRO A 90 -17.58 1.43 -17.89
C PRO A 90 -17.58 2.91 -18.34
N ALA A 91 -17.38 3.14 -19.63
CA ALA A 91 -17.37 4.48 -20.25
C ALA A 91 -18.80 5.02 -20.49
N THR A 92 -19.65 5.01 -19.47
CA THR A 92 -20.95 5.70 -19.48
C THR A 92 -20.74 7.21 -19.34
N GLU A 93 -21.77 8.02 -19.57
CA GLU A 93 -21.68 9.49 -19.38
C GLU A 93 -21.18 9.86 -17.96
N GLN A 94 -21.75 9.21 -16.94
CA GLN A 94 -21.31 9.37 -15.55
C GLN A 94 -19.88 8.84 -15.34
N GLY A 95 -19.54 7.68 -15.89
CA GLY A 95 -18.19 7.12 -15.78
C GLY A 95 -17.12 8.01 -16.41
N LEU A 96 -17.41 8.63 -17.55
CA LEU A 96 -16.55 9.62 -18.18
C LEU A 96 -16.43 10.89 -17.34
N ALA A 97 -17.49 11.31 -16.64
CA ALA A 97 -17.41 12.42 -15.68
C ALA A 97 -16.49 12.08 -14.51
N PHE A 98 -16.57 10.88 -13.93
CA PHE A 98 -15.64 10.42 -12.90
C PHE A 98 -14.20 10.40 -13.39
N LYS A 99 -13.92 9.84 -14.58
CA LYS A 99 -12.55 9.85 -15.15
C LYS A 99 -12.00 11.27 -15.35
N ARG A 100 -12.83 12.22 -15.76
CA ARG A 100 -12.42 13.64 -15.88
C ARG A 100 -12.06 14.21 -14.51
N GLN A 101 -12.88 13.98 -13.50
CA GLN A 101 -12.61 14.48 -12.14
C GLN A 101 -11.36 13.83 -11.52
N GLU A 102 -11.17 12.52 -11.69
CA GLU A 102 -9.93 11.83 -11.30
C GLU A 102 -8.69 12.50 -11.95
N ALA A 103 -8.77 12.75 -13.26
CA ALA A 103 -7.70 13.39 -14.02
C ALA A 103 -7.42 14.83 -13.58
N GLU A 104 -8.46 15.59 -13.21
CA GLU A 104 -8.35 16.96 -12.68
C GLU A 104 -7.55 16.99 -11.38
N TYR A 105 -7.87 16.14 -10.40
CA TYR A 105 -7.08 16.04 -9.15
C TYR A 105 -5.63 15.65 -9.42
N LEU A 106 -5.42 14.59 -10.21
CA LEU A 106 -4.09 14.07 -10.53
C LEU A 106 -3.22 15.11 -11.25
N SER A 107 -3.79 15.83 -12.23
CA SER A 107 -3.08 16.88 -12.97
C SER A 107 -2.79 18.09 -12.07
N TYR A 108 -3.75 18.50 -11.24
CA TYR A 108 -3.57 19.59 -10.28
C TYR A 108 -2.39 19.34 -9.33
N TRP A 109 -2.32 18.15 -8.73
CA TRP A 109 -1.21 17.79 -7.84
C TRP A 109 0.13 17.70 -8.57
N LYS A 110 0.13 17.17 -9.80
CA LYS A 110 1.33 17.13 -10.65
C LYS A 110 1.87 18.54 -10.91
N ASP A 111 0.99 19.48 -11.24
CA ASP A 111 1.37 20.87 -11.53
C ASP A 111 1.95 21.56 -10.29
N ILE A 112 1.37 21.33 -9.11
CA ILE A 112 1.92 21.82 -7.82
C ILE A 112 3.34 21.29 -7.61
N VAL A 113 3.53 19.97 -7.76
CA VAL A 113 4.84 19.34 -7.57
C VAL A 113 5.88 19.91 -8.53
N HIS A 114 5.57 19.98 -9.82
CA HIS A 114 6.50 20.53 -10.82
C HIS A 114 6.87 21.98 -10.51
N ARG A 115 5.88 22.82 -10.20
CA ARG A 115 6.11 24.22 -9.85
C ARG A 115 7.00 24.35 -8.62
N ALA A 116 6.70 23.64 -7.53
CA ALA A 116 7.44 23.73 -6.28
C ALA A 116 8.88 23.21 -6.41
N VAL A 117 9.09 22.06 -7.09
CA VAL A 117 10.43 21.50 -7.32
C VAL A 117 11.26 22.44 -8.20
N TRP A 118 10.71 22.94 -9.30
CA TRP A 118 11.46 23.78 -10.23
C TRP A 118 11.78 25.15 -9.64
N ASP A 119 10.83 25.78 -8.93
CA ASP A 119 11.08 27.03 -8.21
C ASP A 119 12.19 26.87 -7.15
N TYR A 120 12.18 25.77 -6.39
CA TYR A 120 13.28 25.46 -5.48
C TYR A 120 14.61 25.34 -6.23
N CYS A 121 14.65 24.55 -7.31
CA CYS A 121 15.89 24.36 -8.07
C CYS A 121 16.43 25.68 -8.63
N ASP A 122 15.58 26.55 -9.16
CA ASP A 122 15.97 27.84 -9.70
C ASP A 122 16.57 28.77 -8.63
N ARG A 123 15.89 28.87 -7.48
CA ARG A 123 16.35 29.67 -6.34
C ARG A 123 17.70 29.21 -5.78
N HIS A 124 18.00 27.92 -5.90
CA HIS A 124 19.23 27.31 -5.40
C HIS A 124 20.27 27.02 -6.49
N HIS A 125 20.07 27.48 -7.72
CA HIS A 125 20.96 27.23 -8.87
C HIS A 125 21.24 25.74 -9.12
N LEU A 126 20.26 24.89 -8.88
CA LEU A 126 20.30 23.45 -9.15
C LEU A 126 19.70 23.15 -10.52
N LYS A 127 20.16 22.07 -11.15
CA LYS A 127 19.54 21.57 -12.37
C LYS A 127 18.13 21.06 -12.06
N ARG A 128 17.14 21.51 -12.84
CA ARG A 128 15.76 21.04 -12.72
C ARG A 128 15.66 19.55 -13.07
N PRO A 129 14.99 18.72 -12.25
CA PRO A 129 14.62 17.36 -12.61
C PRO A 129 13.73 17.32 -13.86
N ASN A 130 13.98 16.36 -14.75
CA ASN A 130 13.12 16.11 -15.91
C ASN A 130 11.75 15.55 -15.51
N ARG A 131 11.70 14.84 -14.38
CA ARG A 131 10.57 14.08 -13.88
C ARG A 131 10.50 14.27 -12.37
N CYS A 132 9.31 14.56 -11.85
CA CYS A 132 9.13 14.95 -10.44
C CYS A 132 8.11 14.09 -9.69
N THR A 133 7.32 13.27 -10.39
CA THR A 133 6.15 12.56 -9.82
C THR A 133 6.19 11.07 -10.14
N THR A 134 5.84 10.25 -9.15
CA THR A 134 5.83 8.78 -9.25
C THR A 134 4.80 8.19 -8.29
N VAL A 135 4.39 6.95 -8.50
CA VAL A 135 3.73 6.17 -7.43
C VAL A 135 4.61 5.00 -7.06
N GLN A 136 5.06 4.96 -5.81
CA GLN A 136 5.90 3.89 -5.28
C GLN A 136 5.03 2.79 -4.64
N PRO A 137 5.58 1.58 -4.43
CA PRO A 137 4.90 0.58 -3.61
C PRO A 137 4.91 1.02 -2.14
N SER A 138 3.77 1.54 -1.65
CA SER A 138 3.62 1.96 -0.25
C SER A 138 3.02 0.84 0.60
N GLY A 139 3.80 -0.24 0.80
CA GLY A 139 3.37 -1.36 1.65
C GLY A 139 3.37 -0.97 3.14
N THR A 140 4.52 -0.56 3.67
CA THR A 140 4.67 -0.26 5.11
C THR A 140 4.21 1.14 5.48
N LYS A 141 4.49 2.15 4.65
CA LYS A 141 4.18 3.55 4.99
C LYS A 141 2.68 3.81 5.01
N ALA A 142 1.92 3.30 4.05
CA ALA A 142 0.47 3.40 4.03
C ALA A 142 -0.20 2.92 5.33
N LEU A 143 0.36 1.90 5.98
CA LEU A 143 -0.16 1.36 7.24
C LEU A 143 -0.09 2.36 8.40
N LEU A 144 0.82 3.34 8.37
CA LEU A 144 0.96 4.36 9.43
C LEU A 144 -0.31 5.19 9.60
N THR A 145 -1.06 5.40 8.53
CA THR A 145 -2.34 6.15 8.54
C THR A 145 -3.53 5.27 8.15
N GLY A 146 -3.36 3.95 8.04
CA GLY A 146 -4.40 3.03 7.58
C GLY A 146 -4.88 3.31 6.15
N ALA A 147 -4.01 3.83 5.28
CA ALA A 147 -4.33 4.14 3.90
C ALA A 147 -4.25 2.91 2.99
N SER A 148 -4.97 2.93 1.86
CA SER A 148 -4.72 2.03 0.75
C SER A 148 -3.31 2.26 0.17
N SER A 149 -2.64 1.19 -0.29
CA SER A 149 -1.24 1.26 -0.74
C SER A 149 -1.10 1.91 -2.12
N GLY A 150 -0.54 3.11 -2.18
CA GLY A 150 -0.39 3.87 -3.41
C GLY A 150 -1.76 4.20 -4.02
N TRP A 151 -2.04 3.57 -5.16
CA TRP A 151 -3.32 3.68 -5.87
C TRP A 151 -4.24 2.47 -5.69
N HIS A 152 -3.75 1.36 -5.15
CA HIS A 152 -4.48 0.09 -5.18
C HIS A 152 -5.80 0.18 -4.39
N PRO A 153 -6.88 -0.43 -4.88
CA PRO A 153 -8.06 -0.68 -4.05
C PRO A 153 -7.70 -1.63 -2.90
N PRO A 154 -8.38 -1.54 -1.75
CA PRO A 154 -8.20 -2.52 -0.68
C PRO A 154 -8.72 -3.89 -1.12
N LYS A 155 -8.23 -4.98 -0.50
CA LYS A 155 -8.67 -6.35 -0.79
C LYS A 155 -10.05 -6.69 -0.20
N ALA A 156 -10.42 -6.00 0.88
CA ALA A 156 -11.71 -6.12 1.56
C ALA A 156 -12.01 -4.82 2.31
N GLN A 157 -13.28 -4.58 2.60
CA GLN A 157 -13.68 -3.41 3.40
C GLN A 157 -13.30 -3.56 4.88
N ARG A 158 -13.42 -4.78 5.40
CA ARG A 158 -13.09 -5.15 6.76
C ARG A 158 -12.32 -6.46 6.74
N PHE A 159 -11.27 -6.55 7.54
CA PHE A 159 -10.40 -7.70 7.56
C PHE A 159 -9.69 -7.84 8.92
N ILE A 160 -9.29 -9.07 9.25
CA ILE A 160 -8.28 -9.31 10.28
C ILE A 160 -6.91 -9.07 9.64
N ARG A 161 -6.17 -8.12 10.17
CA ARG A 161 -4.76 -7.91 9.84
C ARG A 161 -3.90 -8.72 10.79
N ARG A 162 -3.08 -9.62 10.25
CA ARG A 162 -2.10 -10.39 11.01
C ARG A 162 -0.71 -9.80 10.87
N ILE A 163 -0.07 -9.55 12.00
CA ILE A 163 1.33 -9.08 12.06
C ILE A 163 2.12 -10.13 12.84
N THR A 164 3.18 -10.63 12.21
CA THR A 164 4.07 -11.62 12.81
C THR A 164 5.04 -10.95 13.76
N PHE A 165 5.13 -11.48 14.96
CA PHE A 165 6.13 -11.17 15.97
C PHE A 165 6.79 -12.46 16.43
N ARG A 166 8.01 -12.37 16.93
CA ARG A 166 8.58 -13.47 17.69
C ARG A 166 7.69 -13.74 18.93
N LYS A 167 7.61 -15.01 19.35
CA LYS A 167 6.92 -15.34 20.61
C LYS A 167 7.52 -14.55 21.77
N ASN A 168 6.65 -13.92 22.57
CA ASN A 168 7.00 -13.03 23.69
C ASN A 168 7.70 -11.71 23.31
N ASP A 169 7.61 -11.27 22.05
CA ASP A 169 8.05 -9.91 21.69
C ASP A 169 7.34 -8.86 22.56
N PRO A 170 8.05 -7.83 23.07
CA PRO A 170 7.44 -6.79 23.91
C PRO A 170 6.21 -6.12 23.30
N VAL A 171 6.19 -5.93 21.98
CA VAL A 171 5.05 -5.36 21.26
C VAL A 171 3.89 -6.34 21.24
N ALA A 172 4.14 -7.63 21.00
CA ALA A 172 3.09 -8.64 20.99
C ALA A 172 2.48 -8.85 22.38
N LEU A 173 3.31 -8.85 23.44
CA LEU A 173 2.84 -8.88 24.82
C LEU A 173 1.98 -7.65 25.15
N ALA A 174 2.42 -6.47 24.71
CA ALA A 174 1.62 -5.25 24.86
C ALA A 174 0.29 -5.32 24.09
N CYS A 175 0.26 -5.94 22.91
CA CYS A 175 -0.97 -6.18 22.15
C CYS A 175 -1.95 -7.09 22.89
N ILE A 176 -1.47 -8.15 23.56
CA ILE A 176 -2.30 -9.04 24.39
C ILE A 176 -2.95 -8.26 25.53
N ASP A 177 -2.17 -7.49 26.28
CA ASP A 177 -2.66 -6.64 27.37
C ASP A 177 -3.64 -5.55 26.89
N TYR A 178 -3.46 -5.09 25.65
CA TYR A 178 -4.38 -4.16 24.98
C TYR A 178 -5.67 -4.83 24.47
N GLY A 179 -5.76 -6.16 24.56
CA GLY A 179 -6.93 -6.99 24.29
C GLY A 179 -6.91 -7.72 22.93
N TYR A 180 -5.86 -7.55 22.13
CA TYR A 180 -5.74 -8.23 20.83
C TYR A 180 -5.46 -9.73 21.01
N ASN A 181 -5.94 -10.52 20.05
CA ASN A 181 -5.71 -11.95 20.04
C ASN A 181 -4.33 -12.28 19.44
N VAL A 182 -3.73 -13.38 19.88
CA VAL A 182 -2.53 -13.95 19.27
C VAL A 182 -2.78 -15.41 18.89
N ILE A 183 -2.27 -15.82 17.74
CA ILE A 183 -2.29 -17.22 17.29
C ILE A 183 -0.90 -17.65 16.84
N PRO A 184 -0.58 -18.96 16.79
CA PRO A 184 0.68 -19.43 16.22
C PRO A 184 0.86 -19.03 14.75
N SER A 185 2.09 -18.96 14.27
CA SER A 185 2.40 -18.65 12.85
C SER A 185 2.00 -19.78 11.89
N GLN A 186 2.15 -19.52 10.59
CA GLN A 186 1.95 -20.54 9.54
C GLN A 186 2.99 -21.68 9.62
N SER A 187 4.17 -21.38 10.15
CA SER A 187 5.31 -22.28 10.28
C SER A 187 5.20 -23.19 11.51
N ASP A 188 4.42 -22.78 12.52
CA ASP A 188 4.27 -23.54 13.76
C ASP A 188 3.33 -24.74 13.53
N LYS A 189 3.93 -25.88 13.18
CA LYS A 189 3.26 -27.15 12.87
C LYS A 189 3.74 -28.29 13.77
N ASP A 190 2.88 -29.28 13.98
CA ASP A 190 3.26 -30.54 14.61
C ASP A 190 4.07 -31.44 13.64
N GLU A 191 4.53 -32.57 14.15
CA GLU A 191 5.29 -33.59 13.40
C GLU A 191 4.53 -34.19 12.20
N ASN A 192 3.21 -34.04 12.15
CA ASN A 192 2.36 -34.49 11.05
C ASN A 192 2.02 -33.35 10.07
N GLY A 193 2.52 -32.13 10.31
CA GLY A 193 2.28 -30.96 9.48
C GLY A 193 0.98 -30.20 9.80
N HIS A 194 0.25 -30.55 10.88
CA HIS A 194 -0.92 -29.81 11.31
C HIS A 194 -0.53 -28.52 12.04
N LEU A 195 -1.26 -27.44 11.82
CA LEU A 195 -1.03 -26.19 12.54
C LEU A 195 -1.24 -26.35 14.04
N LEU A 196 -0.30 -25.84 14.82
CA LEU A 196 -0.48 -25.66 16.26
C LEU A 196 -1.56 -24.59 16.50
N ASN A 197 -2.45 -24.80 17.47
CA ASN A 197 -3.55 -23.88 17.77
C ASN A 197 -3.38 -23.13 19.09
N ASP A 198 -2.59 -23.65 20.03
CA ASP A 198 -2.30 -22.97 21.29
C ASP A 198 -1.09 -22.03 21.10
N PRO A 199 -1.24 -20.70 21.16
CA PRO A 199 -0.13 -19.75 21.06
C PRO A 199 0.93 -19.95 22.16
N PHE A 200 0.58 -20.56 23.30
CA PHE A 200 1.50 -20.76 24.40
C PHE A 200 2.25 -22.10 24.37
N ASP A 201 1.93 -23.00 23.43
CA ASP A 201 2.64 -24.28 23.25
C ASP A 201 4.15 -24.03 23.08
N PRO A 202 5.03 -24.79 23.78
CA PRO A 202 6.47 -24.58 23.76
C PRO A 202 7.11 -24.70 22.36
N ARG A 203 6.45 -25.35 21.40
CA ARG A 203 6.92 -25.48 20.01
C ARG A 203 6.65 -24.24 19.17
N VAL A 204 5.77 -23.35 19.62
CA VAL A 204 5.46 -22.09 18.91
C VAL A 204 6.65 -21.16 18.99
N SER A 205 7.13 -20.73 17.83
CA SER A 205 8.26 -19.82 17.67
C SER A 205 7.82 -18.37 17.47
N GLU A 206 6.63 -18.18 16.88
CA GLU A 206 6.13 -16.89 16.45
C GLU A 206 4.66 -16.71 16.79
N TRP A 207 4.26 -15.46 17.03
CA TRP A 207 2.87 -15.06 17.24
C TRP A 207 2.40 -14.18 16.10
N LEU A 208 1.21 -14.48 15.58
CA LEU A 208 0.45 -13.58 14.74
C LEU A 208 -0.51 -12.80 15.64
N VAL A 209 -0.27 -11.50 15.79
CA VAL A 209 -1.23 -10.59 16.43
C VAL A 209 -2.37 -10.31 15.44
N GLU A 210 -3.61 -10.55 15.86
CA GLU A 210 -4.81 -10.34 15.05
C GLU A 210 -5.48 -9.01 15.39
N ILE A 211 -5.49 -8.10 14.42
CA ILE A 211 -6.04 -6.75 14.56
C ILE A 211 -7.24 -6.61 13.61
N PRO A 212 -8.48 -6.44 14.12
CA PRO A 212 -9.62 -6.11 13.29
C PRO A 212 -9.45 -4.70 12.69
N VAL A 213 -9.48 -4.59 11.37
CA VAL A 213 -9.29 -3.33 10.64
C VAL A 213 -10.47 -3.11 9.70
N ALA A 214 -10.89 -1.85 9.57
CA ALA A 214 -11.84 -1.39 8.57
C ALA A 214 -11.19 -0.28 7.74
N VAL A 215 -11.46 -0.25 6.43
CA VAL A 215 -11.01 0.84 5.56
C VAL A 215 -11.73 2.14 5.91
N PRO A 216 -11.12 3.32 5.67
CA PRO A 216 -11.68 4.60 6.16
C PRO A 216 -13.11 4.92 5.68
N TRP A 217 -13.54 4.34 4.56
CA TRP A 217 -14.85 4.55 3.96
C TRP A 217 -15.84 3.40 4.19
N ALA A 218 -15.47 2.35 4.96
CA ALA A 218 -16.29 1.15 5.15
C ALA A 218 -17.69 1.45 5.69
N ASP A 219 -17.83 2.51 6.50
CA ASP A 219 -19.10 2.89 7.13
C ASP A 219 -19.87 3.98 6.37
N LEU A 220 -19.41 4.40 5.18
CA LEU A 220 -20.18 5.33 4.35
C LEU A 220 -21.54 4.70 3.97
N PRO A 221 -22.65 5.47 4.00
CA PRO A 221 -23.97 4.93 3.65
C PRO A 221 -24.00 4.30 2.25
N GLY A 222 -24.21 2.98 2.21
CA GLY A 222 -24.25 2.19 0.98
C GLY A 222 -22.92 1.53 0.59
N ALA A 223 -21.79 1.85 1.26
CA ALA A 223 -20.52 1.19 1.03
C ALA A 223 -20.57 -0.31 1.39
N ASP A 224 -21.29 -0.67 2.46
CA ASP A 224 -21.49 -2.08 2.87
C ASP A 224 -22.11 -2.98 1.77
N GLN A 225 -22.72 -2.41 0.73
CA GLN A 225 -23.30 -3.14 -0.40
C GLN A 225 -22.30 -3.42 -1.54
N ILE A 226 -21.12 -2.81 -1.50
CA ILE A 226 -20.10 -2.91 -2.55
C ILE A 226 -19.27 -4.17 -2.37
N ASP A 227 -19.32 -5.05 -3.35
CA ASP A 227 -18.50 -6.25 -3.34
C ASP A 227 -17.12 -5.99 -3.96
N VAL A 228 -16.13 -5.71 -3.11
CA VAL A 228 -14.73 -5.50 -3.49
C VAL A 228 -14.12 -6.72 -4.19
N SER A 229 -14.70 -7.92 -3.99
CA SER A 229 -14.26 -9.13 -4.70
C SER A 229 -14.48 -9.07 -6.21
N LYS A 230 -15.43 -8.24 -6.66
CA LYS A 230 -15.78 -8.02 -8.08
C LYS A 230 -14.92 -6.98 -8.79
N PHE A 231 -14.03 -6.29 -8.10
CA PHE A 231 -13.11 -5.35 -8.76
C PHE A 231 -12.22 -6.10 -9.74
N SER A 232 -12.51 -5.94 -11.03
CA SER A 232 -11.84 -6.66 -12.11
C SER A 232 -10.43 -6.12 -12.36
N VAL A 233 -9.58 -6.95 -12.96
CA VAL A 233 -8.23 -6.52 -13.35
C VAL A 233 -8.27 -5.42 -14.42
N LEU A 234 -9.32 -5.40 -15.26
CA LEU A 234 -9.49 -4.33 -16.25
C LEU A 234 -9.82 -2.99 -15.59
N ALA A 235 -10.59 -2.99 -14.51
CA ALA A 235 -10.83 -1.77 -13.72
C ALA A 235 -9.55 -1.29 -13.03
N GLN A 236 -8.75 -2.22 -12.48
CA GLN A 236 -7.43 -1.91 -11.92
C GLN A 236 -6.50 -1.31 -12.98
N LEU A 237 -6.42 -1.92 -14.17
CA LEU A 237 -5.62 -1.41 -15.29
C LEU A 237 -6.10 -0.03 -15.75
N ASP A 238 -7.41 0.19 -15.89
CA ASP A 238 -7.95 1.50 -16.27
C ASP A 238 -7.56 2.59 -15.27
N PHE A 239 -7.66 2.29 -13.97
CA PHE A 239 -7.35 3.26 -12.92
C PHE A 239 -5.85 3.55 -12.78
N VAL A 240 -4.99 2.53 -12.84
CA VAL A 240 -3.55 2.77 -12.84
C VAL A 240 -3.11 3.58 -14.06
N MET A 241 -3.76 3.38 -15.22
CA MET A 241 -3.50 4.19 -16.40
C MET A 241 -3.95 5.63 -16.23
N GLN A 242 -5.04 5.91 -15.50
CA GLN A 242 -5.41 7.29 -15.13
C GLN A 242 -4.30 7.96 -14.31
N VAL A 243 -3.76 7.25 -13.32
CA VAL A 243 -2.62 7.74 -12.52
C VAL A 243 -1.37 7.97 -13.37
N GLN A 244 -1.03 7.00 -14.22
CA GLN A 244 0.14 7.06 -15.10
C GLN A 244 0.07 8.23 -16.08
N LYS A 245 -1.12 8.48 -16.67
CA LYS A 245 -1.33 9.54 -17.67
C LYS A 245 -1.38 10.93 -17.05
N HIS A 246 -2.04 11.09 -15.90
CA HIS A 246 -2.40 12.41 -15.38
C HIS A 246 -1.48 12.90 -14.26
N TYR A 247 -0.90 12.02 -13.45
CA TYR A 247 0.00 12.44 -12.37
C TYR A 247 1.46 12.12 -12.64
N VAL A 248 1.75 10.89 -13.05
CA VAL A 248 3.12 10.36 -13.04
C VAL A 248 3.95 10.83 -14.23
N THR A 249 5.22 11.13 -13.95
CA THR A 249 6.24 11.44 -14.97
C THR A 249 7.39 10.42 -14.99
N HIS A 250 7.51 9.63 -13.91
CA HIS A 250 8.29 8.39 -13.86
C HIS A 250 7.40 7.18 -14.21
N ASN A 251 7.36 6.17 -13.33
CA ASN A 251 6.48 5.01 -13.42
C ASN A 251 5.50 4.97 -12.23
N THR A 252 4.36 4.33 -12.45
CA THR A 252 3.38 3.96 -11.44
C THR A 252 3.65 2.51 -11.06
N SER A 253 4.20 2.27 -9.87
CA SER A 253 4.34 0.91 -9.36
C SER A 253 2.97 0.29 -9.19
N ALA A 254 2.79 -0.90 -9.78
CA ALA A 254 1.50 -1.52 -9.93
C ALA A 254 1.62 -3.04 -9.80
N THR A 255 0.72 -3.61 -9.00
CA THR A 255 0.44 -5.05 -8.98
C THR A 255 -1.01 -5.24 -9.36
N LEU A 256 -1.23 -5.79 -10.56
CA LEU A 256 -2.57 -6.11 -11.05
C LEU A 256 -2.90 -7.53 -10.60
N GLU A 257 -3.96 -7.66 -9.80
CA GLU A 257 -4.44 -8.96 -9.33
C GLU A 257 -5.54 -9.46 -10.26
N LEU A 258 -5.38 -10.66 -10.83
CA LEU A 258 -6.27 -11.23 -11.84
C LEU A 258 -6.69 -12.67 -11.54
N ARG A 259 -7.90 -13.01 -11.95
CA ARG A 259 -8.38 -14.40 -12.01
C ARG A 259 -8.05 -15.07 -13.33
N SER A 260 -8.21 -16.39 -13.40
CA SER A 260 -7.90 -17.18 -14.59
C SER A 260 -8.69 -16.74 -15.82
N GLU A 261 -9.97 -16.41 -15.65
CA GLU A 261 -10.85 -15.95 -16.72
C GLU A 261 -10.54 -14.53 -17.21
N GLU A 262 -9.77 -13.76 -16.43
CA GLU A 262 -9.39 -12.39 -16.76
C GLU A 262 -8.05 -12.30 -17.52
N VAL A 263 -7.32 -13.41 -17.64
CA VAL A 263 -6.01 -13.47 -18.33
C VAL A 263 -6.12 -13.02 -19.79
N GLU A 264 -7.03 -13.63 -20.57
CA GLU A 264 -7.18 -13.30 -21.99
C GLU A 264 -7.72 -11.87 -22.22
N PRO A 265 -8.77 -11.41 -21.51
CA PRO A 265 -9.22 -10.01 -21.61
C PRO A 265 -8.12 -8.99 -21.26
N LEU A 266 -7.32 -9.26 -20.23
CA LEU A 266 -6.22 -8.38 -19.85
C LEU A 266 -5.12 -8.36 -20.92
N GLY A 267 -4.74 -9.53 -21.44
CA GLY A 267 -3.74 -9.66 -22.51
C GLY A 267 -4.14 -8.88 -23.75
N GLN A 268 -5.40 -9.02 -24.19
CA GLN A 268 -5.94 -8.26 -25.31
C GLN A 268 -5.91 -6.75 -25.04
N ARG A 269 -6.34 -6.31 -23.85
CA ARG A 269 -6.36 -4.89 -23.50
C ARG A 269 -4.97 -4.27 -23.47
N ILE A 270 -3.96 -4.99 -22.97
CA ILE A 270 -2.56 -4.56 -22.97
C ILE A 270 -2.05 -4.46 -24.42
N TYR A 271 -2.34 -5.45 -25.26
CA TYR A 271 -1.98 -5.42 -26.67
C TYR A 271 -2.57 -4.18 -27.39
N GLU A 272 -3.86 -3.91 -27.18
CA GLU A 272 -4.54 -2.73 -27.73
C GLU A 272 -3.93 -1.42 -27.22
N ALA A 273 -3.58 -1.34 -25.93
CA ALA A 273 -2.92 -0.16 -25.36
C ALA A 273 -1.61 0.15 -26.08
N ILE A 274 -0.79 -0.89 -26.33
CA ILE A 274 0.49 -0.78 -27.02
C ILE A 274 0.27 -0.40 -28.49
N GLN A 275 -0.67 -1.07 -29.17
CA GLN A 275 -0.98 -0.80 -30.57
C GLN A 275 -1.44 0.64 -30.81
N ASN A 276 -2.20 1.20 -29.87
CA ASN A 276 -2.79 2.54 -29.95
C ASN A 276 -1.93 3.65 -29.30
N ASP A 277 -0.70 3.34 -28.88
CA ASP A 277 0.21 4.28 -28.21
C ASP A 277 -0.42 4.96 -26.97
N GLU A 278 -1.20 4.20 -26.19
CA GLU A 278 -1.87 4.71 -24.99
C GLU A 278 -0.94 4.88 -23.78
N GLY A 279 0.34 4.54 -23.94
CA GLY A 279 1.38 4.56 -22.92
C GLY A 279 1.87 3.18 -22.51
N TYR A 280 3.02 3.14 -21.85
CA TYR A 280 3.66 1.94 -21.30
C TYR A 280 3.64 1.99 -19.77
N ILE A 281 3.43 0.83 -19.12
CA ILE A 281 3.55 0.70 -17.66
C ILE A 281 4.43 -0.48 -17.30
N SER A 282 5.24 -0.32 -16.24
CA SER A 282 5.83 -1.45 -15.55
C SER A 282 4.88 -1.90 -14.43
N ALA A 283 4.17 -3.00 -14.67
CA ALA A 283 3.30 -3.65 -13.71
C ALA A 283 3.69 -5.11 -13.49
N ALA A 284 3.52 -5.57 -12.27
CA ALA A 284 3.50 -6.99 -11.94
C ALA A 284 2.09 -7.53 -12.10
N LEU A 285 1.95 -8.74 -12.64
CA LEU A 285 0.68 -9.45 -12.71
C LEU A 285 0.73 -10.57 -11.66
N LEU A 286 -0.26 -10.62 -10.77
CA LEU A 286 -0.34 -11.62 -9.71
C LEU A 286 -1.69 -12.32 -9.74
N ALA A 287 -1.70 -13.64 -9.58
CA ALA A 287 -2.95 -14.36 -9.42
C ALA A 287 -3.69 -13.83 -8.19
N ARG A 288 -4.95 -13.45 -8.37
CA ARG A 288 -5.83 -13.11 -7.25
C ARG A 288 -6.24 -14.41 -6.55
N PHE A 289 -5.91 -14.51 -5.28
CA PHE A 289 -6.27 -15.65 -4.46
C PHE A 289 -7.64 -15.42 -3.83
N ASP A 290 -8.64 -16.20 -4.25
CA ASP A 290 -9.98 -16.19 -3.65
C ASP A 290 -10.22 -17.35 -2.70
N ASP A 291 -9.43 -18.41 -2.83
CA ASP A 291 -9.59 -19.60 -2.01
C ASP A 291 -8.95 -19.39 -0.64
N LEU A 292 -9.71 -18.75 0.25
CA LEU A 292 -9.34 -18.53 1.65
C LEU A 292 -9.06 -19.85 2.40
N GLN A 293 -9.57 -20.99 1.92
CA GLN A 293 -9.38 -22.28 2.59
C GLN A 293 -8.00 -22.89 2.32
N SER A 294 -7.38 -22.55 1.19
CA SER A 294 -6.07 -23.08 0.79
C SER A 294 -4.91 -22.53 1.62
N PHE A 295 -5.08 -21.35 2.25
CA PHE A 295 -4.06 -20.71 3.08
C PHE A 295 -4.66 -20.27 4.43
N PRO A 296 -4.59 -21.11 5.47
CA PRO A 296 -5.02 -20.68 6.80
C PRO A 296 -4.18 -19.48 7.26
N ARG A 297 -4.73 -18.58 8.10
CA ARG A 297 -3.99 -17.44 8.72
C ARG A 297 -3.44 -16.38 7.76
N LEU A 298 -4.21 -16.04 6.71
CA LEU A 298 -3.84 -14.98 5.76
C LEU A 298 -3.44 -13.65 6.46
N PRO A 299 -2.45 -12.91 5.93
CA PRO A 299 -2.07 -11.61 6.46
C PRO A 299 -3.21 -10.58 6.46
N PHE A 300 -4.13 -10.72 5.50
CA PHE A 300 -5.37 -9.96 5.38
C PHE A 300 -6.49 -10.97 5.17
N GLU A 301 -7.27 -11.25 6.22
CA GLU A 301 -8.41 -12.16 6.13
C GLU A 301 -9.71 -11.34 6.08
N PRO A 302 -10.43 -11.33 4.95
CA PRO A 302 -11.71 -10.63 4.84
C PRO A 302 -12.72 -11.11 5.88
N ILE A 303 -13.41 -10.17 6.52
CA ILE A 303 -14.49 -10.47 7.47
C ILE A 303 -15.70 -9.59 7.18
N ASP A 304 -16.88 -10.07 7.57
CA ASP A 304 -18.10 -9.26 7.50
C ASP A 304 -18.15 -8.20 8.62
N LYS A 305 -19.13 -7.30 8.51
CA LYS A 305 -19.34 -6.21 9.47
C LYS A 305 -19.65 -6.71 10.88
N SER A 306 -20.52 -7.72 11.00
CA SER A 306 -20.89 -8.30 12.29
C SER A 306 -19.67 -8.88 13.02
N THR A 307 -18.82 -9.60 12.30
CA THR A 307 -17.59 -10.20 12.82
C THR A 307 -16.60 -9.12 13.23
N TYR A 308 -16.42 -8.08 12.41
CA TYR A 308 -15.59 -6.93 12.77
C TYR A 308 -16.07 -6.23 14.05
N GLU A 309 -17.37 -5.98 14.17
CA GLU A 309 -17.97 -5.35 15.36
C GLU A 309 -17.82 -6.24 16.60
N GLN A 310 -18.06 -7.55 16.47
CA GLN A 310 -17.86 -8.53 17.53
C GLN A 310 -16.40 -8.56 17.99
N LEU A 311 -15.45 -8.71 17.08
CA LEU A 311 -14.02 -8.77 17.43
C LEU A 311 -13.55 -7.49 18.13
N ASN A 312 -14.04 -6.32 17.71
CA ASN A 312 -13.74 -5.06 18.40
C ASN A 312 -14.34 -5.00 19.81
N GLN A 313 -15.54 -5.54 20.02
CA GLN A 313 -16.13 -5.65 21.36
C GLN A 313 -15.32 -6.59 22.24
N GLU A 314 -14.89 -7.73 21.69
CA GLU A 314 -14.07 -8.68 22.42
C GLU A 314 -12.69 -8.12 22.78
N VAL A 315 -12.05 -7.35 21.89
CA VAL A 315 -10.81 -6.62 22.19
C VAL A 315 -11.02 -5.70 23.40
N LYS A 316 -12.12 -4.93 23.41
CA LYS A 316 -12.45 -4.05 24.55
C LYS A 316 -12.73 -4.84 25.83
N ALA A 317 -13.35 -6.01 25.74
CA ALA A 317 -13.67 -6.85 26.89
C ALA A 317 -12.42 -7.51 27.51
N ARG A 318 -11.44 -7.90 26.68
CA ARG A 318 -10.16 -8.48 27.12
C ARG A 318 -9.15 -7.43 27.60
N ARG A 319 -9.28 -6.18 27.15
CA ARG A 319 -8.34 -5.10 27.40
C ARG A 319 -8.13 -4.86 28.89
N ILE A 320 -6.86 -4.90 29.31
CA ILE A 320 -6.44 -4.61 30.69
C ILE A 320 -6.24 -3.09 30.86
N THR A 321 -5.79 -2.40 29.81
CA THR A 321 -5.51 -0.95 29.81
C THR A 321 -5.58 -0.38 28.40
N ASP A 322 -5.94 0.90 28.29
CA ASP A 322 -6.04 1.66 27.04
C ASP A 322 -4.81 2.52 26.74
N ASP A 323 -3.79 2.51 27.61
CA ASP A 323 -2.49 3.12 27.37
C ASP A 323 -1.48 2.09 26.84
N PHE A 324 -1.39 1.97 25.51
CA PHE A 324 -0.47 1.04 24.86
C PHE A 324 1.00 1.35 25.18
N CYS A 325 1.37 2.63 25.25
CA CYS A 325 2.75 3.04 25.52
C CYS A 325 3.17 2.66 26.95
N ALA A 326 2.28 2.86 27.93
CA ALA A 326 2.55 2.45 29.30
C ALA A 326 2.71 0.93 29.43
N VAL A 327 1.92 0.13 28.69
CA VAL A 327 2.10 -1.33 28.68
C VAL A 327 3.40 -1.74 28.02
N LEU A 328 3.70 -1.19 26.84
CA LEU A 328 4.91 -1.50 26.10
C LEU A 328 6.15 -1.25 26.98
N SER A 329 6.17 -0.15 27.73
CA SER A 329 7.27 0.17 28.66
C SER A 329 7.48 -0.86 29.79
N ARG A 330 6.48 -1.70 30.11
CA ARG A 330 6.62 -2.79 31.10
C ARG A 330 7.36 -4.00 30.52
N TYR A 331 7.25 -4.19 29.21
CA TYR A 331 7.86 -5.32 28.49
C TYR A 331 9.15 -4.92 27.78
N ASP A 332 9.34 -3.63 27.51
CA ASP A 332 10.58 -3.09 26.95
C ASP A 332 11.69 -3.11 28.01
N LEU A 333 12.47 -4.20 27.99
CA LEU A 333 13.60 -4.43 28.89
C LEU A 333 14.91 -3.81 28.34
N GLY A 334 14.83 -2.96 27.31
CA GLY A 334 15.98 -2.32 26.66
C GLY A 334 16.50 -3.11 25.45
N GLU A 335 17.76 -2.85 25.07
CA GLU A 335 18.37 -3.48 23.88
C GLU A 335 18.50 -5.00 24.04
N LEU A 336 17.56 -5.72 23.42
CA LEU A 336 17.67 -7.14 23.17
C LEU A 336 18.46 -7.33 21.87
N SER A 337 19.55 -8.11 21.92
CA SER A 337 20.32 -8.52 20.73
C SER A 337 19.54 -9.59 19.96
N GLU A 338 18.38 -9.25 19.41
CA GLU A 338 17.50 -10.21 18.77
C GLU A 338 17.00 -9.70 17.43
N ALA A 339 17.13 -10.53 16.39
CA ALA A 339 16.62 -10.24 15.06
C ALA A 339 15.10 -10.43 15.01
N GLY A 340 14.40 -9.53 14.31
CA GLY A 340 12.98 -9.67 14.02
C GLY A 340 12.69 -10.89 13.12
N PRO A 341 11.41 -11.29 12.99
CA PRO A 341 11.02 -12.40 12.14
C PRO A 341 11.49 -12.16 10.69
N SER A 342 11.89 -13.24 10.01
CA SER A 342 12.37 -13.15 8.63
C SER A 342 11.25 -12.63 7.72
N GLY A 343 11.56 -11.67 6.85
CA GLY A 343 10.63 -11.24 5.82
C GLY A 343 10.20 -12.42 4.92
N CYS A 344 9.05 -12.28 4.29
CA CYS A 344 8.60 -13.22 3.26
C CYS A 344 9.51 -13.08 2.01
N ASP A 345 10.67 -13.74 2.06
CA ASP A 345 11.55 -13.93 0.92
C ASP A 345 11.20 -15.27 0.26
N SER A 346 10.69 -15.20 -0.97
CA SER A 346 10.57 -16.28 -1.97
C SER A 346 10.01 -17.62 -1.46
N ASP A 347 8.74 -17.92 -1.78
CA ASP A 347 8.11 -19.26 -1.76
C ASP A 347 8.36 -20.18 -0.54
N LYS A 348 8.88 -19.67 0.58
CA LYS A 348 9.14 -20.45 1.80
C LYS A 348 7.87 -21.08 2.38
N CYS A 349 6.71 -20.49 2.12
CA CYS A 349 5.42 -21.06 2.48
C CYS A 349 5.01 -22.26 1.60
N MET A 350 5.67 -22.47 0.46
CA MET A 350 5.37 -23.53 -0.51
C MET A 350 6.29 -24.74 -0.38
N PHE A 351 7.44 -24.62 0.29
CA PHE A 351 8.45 -25.68 0.39
C PHE A 351 8.96 -25.86 1.82
N PRO A 352 9.14 -27.10 2.31
CA PRO A 352 9.80 -27.35 3.60
C PRO A 352 11.21 -26.75 3.60
N GLU A 353 11.62 -26.13 4.71
CA GLU A 353 12.99 -25.66 4.89
C GLU A 353 13.96 -26.85 4.77
N GLN A 354 14.82 -26.83 3.75
CA GLN A 354 15.94 -27.75 3.67
C GLN A 354 17.02 -27.26 4.62
N GLN A 355 17.40 -28.11 5.59
CA GLN A 355 18.55 -27.82 6.44
C GLN A 355 19.79 -27.61 5.55
N PRO A 356 20.61 -26.57 5.83
CA PRO A 356 21.81 -26.34 5.06
C PRO A 356 22.70 -27.58 5.11
N THR A 357 22.99 -28.14 3.94
CA THR A 357 24.03 -29.16 3.80
C THR A 357 25.36 -28.46 4.09
N SER A 358 25.97 -28.86 5.21
CA SER A 358 27.31 -28.47 5.67
C SER A 358 28.40 -28.63 4.62
#